data_AF-A0A9D1DFJ0-F1
#
_entry.id   AF-A0A9D1DFJ0-F1
#
_cell.length_a   1.000
_cell.length_b   1.000
_cell.length_c   1.000
_cell.angle_alpha   90.00
_cell.angle_beta   90.00
_cell.angle_gamma   90.00
#
_symmetry.space_group_name_H-M   'P 1'
#
loop_
_entity.id
_entity.type
_entity.pdbx_description
1 polymer ?
#
loop_
_entity_poly.entity_id
_entity_poly.type
_entity_poly.pdbx_seq_one_letter_code
_entity_poly.pdbx_strand_id
1 'polypeptide(L)'
;MAEKSELYFEDGTIIASTRYAAAYFGVTPATLSNWGKSGCPHFKYGFWDIKAVTAWCTEKDGERLAEAARTDPSKMTPAQLKTHYEALLKQEQLEGARLRNQIANGEFLRRGDVVRELSQFFAVFRASSFGLGEALAQLVSDHTDSETGRTAAGLIRSRITQALSQMAVSGVWAPDEEADA
;
A
#
# COMPACT_ATOMS: atom_id res chain seq x y z
N MET A 1 -41.06 -43.68 46.34
CA MET A 1 -40.01 -43.40 45.34
C MET A 1 -40.36 -42.05 44.73
N ALA A 2 -39.67 -40.98 45.11
CA ALA A 2 -39.99 -39.64 44.61
C ALA A 2 -39.68 -39.57 43.12
N GLU A 3 -40.72 -39.32 42.33
CA GLU A 3 -40.65 -39.00 40.91
C GLU A 3 -39.73 -37.79 40.76
N LYS A 4 -38.46 -38.01 40.37
CA LYS A 4 -37.54 -36.91 40.12
C LYS A 4 -38.11 -36.16 38.92
N SER A 5 -38.69 -35.00 39.19
CA SER A 5 -39.17 -34.09 38.16
C SER A 5 -38.05 -33.88 37.16
N GLU A 6 -38.35 -34.04 35.88
CA GLU A 6 -37.39 -33.93 34.77
C GLU A 6 -36.73 -32.52 34.68
N LEU A 7 -37.16 -31.60 35.54
CA LEU A 7 -36.64 -30.27 35.81
C LEU A 7 -36.76 -30.00 37.32
N TYR A 8 -35.72 -29.47 37.96
CA TYR A 8 -35.77 -29.05 39.37
C TYR A 8 -34.79 -27.90 39.64
N PHE A 9 -34.98 -27.22 40.78
CA PHE A 9 -34.14 -26.11 41.21
C PHE A 9 -33.19 -26.59 42.32
N GLU A 10 -31.89 -26.38 42.14
CA GLU A 10 -30.85 -26.70 43.14
C GLU A 10 -29.79 -25.59 43.10
N ASP A 11 -29.31 -25.16 44.27
CA ASP A 11 -28.28 -24.11 44.43
C ASP A 11 -28.54 -22.79 43.66
N GLY A 12 -29.80 -22.38 43.54
CA GLY A 12 -30.18 -21.15 42.82
C GLY A 12 -30.02 -21.25 41.30
N THR A 13 -29.90 -22.46 40.77
CA THR A 13 -29.82 -22.76 39.34
C THR A 13 -30.90 -23.76 38.91
N ILE A 14 -31.17 -23.79 37.61
CA ILE A 14 -32.14 -24.71 37.01
C ILE A 14 -31.37 -25.93 36.54
N ILE A 15 -31.68 -27.08 37.14
CA ILE A 15 -31.14 -28.37 36.70
C ILE A 15 -32.20 -29.05 35.83
N ALA A 16 -31.81 -29.32 34.58
CA ALA A 16 -32.69 -29.92 33.58
C ALA A 16 -32.13 -31.25 33.11
N SER A 17 -33.02 -32.21 32.81
CA SER A 17 -32.63 -33.43 32.12
C SER A 17 -32.09 -33.11 30.71
N THR A 18 -31.27 -34.00 30.13
CA THR A 18 -30.73 -33.85 28.77
C THR A 18 -31.81 -33.50 27.75
N ARG A 19 -33.03 -34.04 27.89
CA ARG A 19 -34.16 -33.76 26.98
C ARG A 19 -34.61 -32.31 27.06
N TYR A 20 -34.82 -31.79 28.26
CA TYR A 20 -35.26 -30.40 28.47
C TYR A 20 -34.14 -29.39 28.22
N ALA A 21 -32.91 -29.70 28.63
CA ALA A 21 -31.76 -28.87 28.32
C ALA A 21 -31.55 -28.75 26.80
N ALA A 22 -31.63 -29.88 26.08
CA ALA A 22 -31.53 -29.87 24.61
C ALA A 22 -32.64 -29.03 23.98
N ALA A 23 -33.88 -29.15 24.45
CA ALA A 23 -34.99 -28.33 23.99
C ALA A 23 -34.80 -26.83 24.30
N TYR A 24 -34.29 -26.49 25.49
CA TYR A 24 -34.02 -25.11 25.90
C TYR A 24 -32.98 -24.43 25.01
N PHE A 25 -31.90 -25.14 24.69
CA PHE A 25 -30.84 -24.64 23.80
C PHE A 25 -31.15 -24.82 22.31
N GLY A 26 -32.31 -25.41 21.96
CA GLY A 26 -32.70 -25.65 20.56
C GLY A 26 -31.82 -26.66 19.82
N VAL A 27 -31.18 -27.58 20.55
CA VAL A 27 -30.26 -28.59 20.00
C VAL A 27 -30.79 -30.01 20.19
N THR A 28 -30.16 -30.99 19.55
CA THR A 28 -30.49 -32.40 19.77
C THR A 28 -29.83 -32.93 21.06
N PRO A 29 -30.41 -33.94 21.73
CA PRO A 29 -29.78 -34.60 22.89
C PRO A 29 -28.37 -35.14 22.58
N ALA A 30 -28.12 -35.57 21.34
CA ALA A 30 -26.82 -36.01 20.88
C ALA A 30 -25.81 -34.85 20.80
N THR A 31 -26.25 -33.67 20.32
CA THR A 31 -25.44 -32.45 20.31
C THR A 31 -25.02 -32.04 21.72
N LEU A 32 -25.96 -32.04 22.66
CA LEU A 32 -25.68 -31.71 24.06
C LEU A 32 -24.70 -32.72 24.70
N SER A 33 -24.84 -34.01 24.39
CA SER A 33 -23.91 -35.04 24.83
C SER A 33 -22.50 -34.84 24.26
N ASN A 34 -22.40 -34.37 23.00
CA ASN A 34 -21.12 -34.01 22.40
C ASN A 34 -20.52 -32.75 23.04
N TRP A 35 -21.32 -31.78 23.47
CA TRP A 35 -20.82 -30.63 24.24
C TRP A 35 -20.16 -31.08 25.56
N GLY A 36 -20.74 -32.05 26.26
CA GLY A 36 -20.11 -32.64 27.44
C GLY A 36 -18.72 -33.22 27.16
N LYS A 37 -18.55 -33.92 26.02
CA LYS A 37 -17.24 -34.43 25.58
C LYS A 37 -16.24 -33.30 25.25
N SER A 38 -16.74 -32.16 24.78
CA SER A 38 -15.95 -30.96 24.49
C SER A 38 -15.66 -30.09 25.72
N GLY A 39 -15.99 -30.55 26.92
CA GLY A 39 -15.71 -29.85 28.19
C GLY A 39 -16.85 -28.97 28.71
N CYS A 40 -18.08 -29.14 28.22
CA CYS A 40 -19.24 -28.43 28.77
C CYS A 40 -19.59 -28.95 30.18
N PRO A 41 -19.80 -28.05 31.17
CA PRO A 41 -20.12 -28.45 32.54
C PRO A 41 -21.39 -29.31 32.64
N HIS A 42 -21.30 -30.47 33.28
CA HIS A 42 -22.45 -31.31 33.62
C HIS A 42 -22.70 -31.31 35.12
N PHE A 43 -23.96 -31.41 35.55
CA PHE A 43 -24.27 -31.50 36.98
C PHE A 43 -24.13 -32.95 37.46
N LYS A 44 -24.90 -33.86 36.84
CA LYS A 44 -24.87 -35.32 37.08
C LYS A 44 -25.16 -36.05 35.76
N TYR A 45 -24.98 -37.37 35.71
CA TYR A 45 -25.26 -38.13 34.49
C TYR A 45 -26.69 -37.88 33.99
N GLY A 46 -26.82 -37.31 32.79
CA GLY A 46 -28.10 -36.96 32.17
C GLY A 46 -28.77 -35.67 32.69
N PHE A 47 -28.11 -34.90 33.56
CA PHE A 47 -28.61 -33.65 34.13
C PHE A 47 -27.61 -32.50 33.97
N TRP A 48 -28.12 -31.36 33.54
CA TRP A 48 -27.35 -30.20 33.14
C TRP A 48 -27.77 -28.97 33.93
N ASP A 49 -26.79 -28.21 34.41
CA ASP A 49 -27.04 -26.87 34.94
C ASP A 49 -27.15 -25.89 33.78
N ILE A 50 -28.35 -25.36 33.57
CA ILE A 50 -28.64 -24.44 32.46
C ILE A 50 -27.77 -23.18 32.54
N LYS A 51 -27.47 -22.66 33.73
CA LYS A 51 -26.66 -21.45 33.89
C LYS A 51 -25.21 -21.70 33.49
N ALA A 52 -24.63 -22.81 33.95
CA ALA A 52 -23.27 -23.20 33.61
C ALA A 52 -23.10 -23.49 32.11
N VAL A 53 -24.06 -24.20 31.51
CA VAL A 53 -24.04 -24.48 30.06
C VAL A 53 -24.18 -23.18 29.26
N THR A 54 -25.04 -22.24 29.68
CA THR A 54 -25.19 -20.94 29.01
C THR A 54 -23.90 -20.12 29.06
N ALA A 55 -23.23 -20.09 30.21
CA ALA A 55 -21.95 -19.40 30.38
C ALA A 55 -20.87 -19.99 29.44
N TRP A 56 -20.77 -21.32 29.39
CA TRP A 56 -19.84 -22.02 28.50
C TRP A 56 -20.12 -21.73 27.01
N CYS A 57 -21.40 -21.75 26.59
CA CYS A 57 -21.78 -21.39 25.23
C CYS A 57 -21.38 -19.94 24.89
N THR A 58 -21.57 -19.01 25.83
CA THR A 58 -21.24 -17.60 25.64
C THR A 58 -19.72 -17.40 25.46
N GLU A 59 -18.91 -18.12 26.25
CA GLU A 59 -17.45 -18.08 26.14
C GLU A 59 -16.98 -18.67 24.81
N LYS A 60 -17.51 -19.84 24.41
CA LYS A 60 -17.16 -20.49 23.14
C LYS A 60 -17.60 -19.70 21.92
N ASP A 61 -18.77 -19.06 21.96
CA ASP A 61 -19.19 -18.15 20.91
C ASP A 61 -18.33 -16.87 20.88
N GLY A 62 -17.91 -16.35 22.02
CA GLY A 62 -16.96 -15.25 22.12
C GLY A 62 -15.61 -15.58 21.47
N GLU A 63 -15.05 -16.75 21.75
CA GLU A 63 -13.82 -17.25 21.11
C GLU A 63 -13.99 -17.41 19.59
N ARG A 64 -15.11 -17.99 19.15
CA ARG A 64 -15.42 -18.19 17.73
C ARG A 64 -15.58 -16.86 16.97
N LEU A 65 -16.23 -15.88 17.60
CA LEU A 65 -16.38 -14.53 17.05
C LEU A 65 -15.05 -13.78 17.00
N ALA A 66 -14.20 -13.92 18.03
CA ALA A 66 -12.87 -13.35 18.05
C ALA A 66 -11.97 -13.95 16.96
N GLU A 67 -12.08 -15.25 16.72
CA GLU A 67 -11.35 -15.91 15.62
C GLU A 67 -11.88 -15.49 14.25
N ALA A 68 -13.20 -15.43 14.07
CA ALA A 68 -13.81 -14.96 12.83
C ALA A 68 -13.46 -13.50 12.52
N ALA A 69 -13.34 -12.66 13.54
CA ALA A 69 -12.91 -11.27 13.43
C ALA A 69 -11.44 -11.12 13.00
N ARG A 70 -10.57 -12.10 13.25
CA ARG A 70 -9.17 -12.07 12.76
C ARG A 70 -9.06 -12.32 11.25
N THR A 71 -10.01 -13.07 10.69
CA THR A 71 -9.90 -13.59 9.32
C THR A 71 -10.80 -12.85 8.32
N ASP A 72 -11.87 -12.19 8.79
CA ASP A 72 -12.84 -11.48 7.93
C ASP A 72 -13.28 -10.16 8.57
N PRO A 73 -12.89 -8.99 8.00
CA PRO A 73 -13.30 -7.67 8.48
C PRO A 73 -14.82 -7.48 8.56
N SER A 74 -15.60 -8.22 7.78
CA SER A 74 -17.07 -8.12 7.72
C SER A 74 -17.76 -8.72 8.95
N LYS A 75 -17.03 -9.49 9.77
CA LYS A 75 -17.54 -10.16 10.98
C LYS A 75 -17.05 -9.52 12.28
N MET A 76 -16.26 -8.47 12.17
CA MET A 76 -15.79 -7.68 13.32
C MET A 76 -16.94 -6.92 13.96
N THR A 77 -16.87 -6.75 15.28
CA THR A 77 -17.79 -5.85 15.99
C THR A 77 -17.54 -4.38 15.58
N PRO A 78 -18.52 -3.46 15.73
CA PRO A 78 -18.33 -2.05 15.38
C PRO A 78 -17.11 -1.38 16.03
N ALA A 79 -16.77 -1.78 17.26
CA ALA A 79 -15.59 -1.30 17.96
C ALA A 79 -14.28 -1.81 17.33
N GLN A 80 -14.22 -3.09 16.97
CA GLN A 80 -13.06 -3.70 16.31
C GLN A 80 -12.86 -3.13 14.89
N LEU A 81 -13.94 -2.94 14.15
CA LEU A 81 -13.94 -2.27 12.85
C LEU A 81 -13.31 -0.87 12.94
N LYS A 82 -13.74 -0.08 13.92
CA LYS A 82 -13.19 1.25 14.16
C LYS A 82 -11.68 1.19 14.41
N THR A 83 -11.22 0.32 15.30
CA THR A 83 -9.79 0.15 15.59
C THR A 83 -9.00 -0.32 14.37
N HIS A 84 -9.57 -1.22 13.56
CA HIS A 84 -8.94 -1.69 12.33
C HIS A 84 -8.77 -0.56 11.30
N TYR A 85 -9.82 0.22 11.04
CA TYR A 85 -9.73 1.35 10.10
C TYR A 85 -8.86 2.49 10.62
N GLU A 86 -8.83 2.74 11.94
CA GLU A 86 -7.90 3.69 12.54
C GLU A 86 -6.44 3.24 12.38
N ALA A 87 -6.16 1.94 12.51
CA ALA A 87 -4.83 1.39 12.28
C ALA A 87 -4.42 1.52 10.81
N LEU A 88 -5.30 1.18 9.87
CA LEU A 88 -5.06 1.36 8.43
C LEU A 88 -4.80 2.84 8.08
N LEU A 89 -5.63 3.75 8.59
CA LEU A 89 -5.44 5.18 8.36
C LEU A 89 -4.07 5.66 8.86
N LYS A 90 -3.64 5.19 10.04
CA LYS A 90 -2.31 5.51 10.58
C LYS A 90 -1.18 4.91 9.73
N GLN A 91 -1.34 3.72 9.18
CA GLN A 91 -0.36 3.13 8.26
C GLN A 91 -0.21 3.99 7.00
N GLU A 92 -1.32 4.32 6.34
CA GLU A 92 -1.33 5.18 5.14
C GLU A 92 -0.72 6.57 5.42
N GLN A 93 -1.03 7.15 6.58
CA GLN A 93 -0.42 8.42 7.01
C GLN A 93 1.10 8.30 7.20
N LEU A 94 1.57 7.18 7.75
CA LEU A 94 2.99 6.93 7.98
C LEU A 94 3.74 6.68 6.67
N GLU A 95 3.13 5.97 5.72
CA GLU A 95 3.67 5.80 4.36
C GLU A 95 3.74 7.13 3.61
N GLY A 96 2.68 7.94 3.65
CA GLY A 96 2.70 9.29 3.09
C GLY A 96 3.73 10.20 3.76
N ALA A 97 3.95 10.08 5.06
CA ALA A 97 5.01 10.80 5.77
C ALA A 97 6.41 10.31 5.34
N ARG A 98 6.61 9.00 5.17
CA ARG A 98 7.86 8.43 4.65
C ARG A 98 8.19 8.95 3.26
N LEU A 99 7.23 8.90 2.33
CA LEU A 99 7.43 9.40 0.97
C LEU A 99 7.81 10.89 0.97
N ARG A 100 7.12 11.71 1.79
CA ARG A 100 7.46 13.13 1.95
C ARG A 100 8.87 13.33 2.50
N ASN A 101 9.27 12.54 3.50
CA ASN A 101 10.62 12.59 4.06
C ASN A 101 11.68 12.17 3.04
N GLN A 102 11.43 11.14 2.22
CA GLN A 102 12.36 10.71 1.18
C GLN A 102 12.54 11.77 0.08
N ILE A 103 11.45 12.45 -0.31
CA ILE A 103 11.52 13.62 -1.20
C ILE A 103 12.35 14.75 -0.54
N ALA A 104 12.10 15.05 0.73
CA ALA A 104 12.82 16.09 1.46
C ALA A 104 14.31 15.77 1.65
N ASN A 105 14.65 14.49 1.81
CA ASN A 105 16.03 14.00 1.89
C ASN A 105 16.74 13.97 0.53
N GLY A 106 16.04 14.31 -0.57
CA GLY A 106 16.62 14.36 -1.91
C GLY A 106 16.71 13.02 -2.63
N GLU A 107 16.12 11.94 -2.09
CA GLU A 107 16.10 10.63 -2.75
C GLU A 107 15.16 10.61 -3.97
N PHE A 108 14.13 11.46 -3.97
CA PHE A 108 13.17 11.58 -5.07
C PHE A 108 12.98 13.02 -5.51
N LEU A 109 13.14 13.25 -6.81
CA LEU A 109 12.86 14.54 -7.44
C LEU A 109 11.49 14.50 -8.12
N ARG A 110 10.73 15.59 -8.00
CA ARG A 110 9.46 15.73 -8.72
C ARG A 110 9.75 15.89 -10.21
N ARG A 111 9.14 15.03 -11.02
CA ARG A 111 9.30 15.05 -12.49
C ARG A 111 9.10 16.44 -13.10
N GLY A 112 8.07 17.17 -12.65
CA GLY A 112 7.77 18.51 -13.18
C GLY A 112 8.90 19.52 -12.92
N ASP A 113 9.52 19.46 -11.75
CA ASP A 113 10.63 20.35 -11.39
C ASP A 113 11.88 20.01 -12.21
N VAL A 114 12.21 18.71 -12.35
CA VAL A 114 13.34 18.24 -13.17
C VAL A 114 13.18 18.64 -14.63
N VAL A 115 12.01 18.42 -15.22
CA VAL A 115 11.75 18.78 -16.62
C VAL A 115 11.86 20.28 -16.83
N ARG A 116 11.32 21.09 -15.91
CA ARG A 116 11.39 22.56 -15.99
C ARG A 116 12.84 23.04 -15.92
N GLU A 117 13.60 22.55 -14.95
CA GLU A 117 14.98 22.98 -14.73
C GLU A 117 15.90 22.56 -15.89
N LEU A 118 15.79 21.31 -16.35
CA LEU A 118 16.54 20.85 -17.52
C LEU A 118 16.15 21.61 -18.79
N SER A 119 14.86 21.88 -19.01
CA SER A 119 14.42 22.66 -20.16
C SER A 119 15.00 24.08 -20.15
N GLN A 120 15.02 24.72 -18.99
CA GLN A 120 15.61 26.04 -18.83
C GLN A 120 17.13 26.00 -19.05
N PHE A 121 17.81 25.00 -18.49
CA PHE A 121 19.25 24.78 -18.71
C PHE A 121 19.57 24.60 -20.20
N PHE A 122 18.85 23.73 -20.91
CA PHE A 122 19.09 23.50 -22.33
C PHE A 122 18.75 24.71 -23.21
N ALA A 123 17.75 25.51 -22.83
CA ALA A 123 17.46 26.77 -23.52
C ALA A 123 18.64 27.76 -23.40
N VAL A 124 19.20 27.91 -22.19
CA VAL A 124 20.38 28.77 -21.95
C VAL A 124 21.60 28.21 -22.66
N PHE A 125 21.84 26.91 -22.59
CA PHE A 125 22.97 26.23 -23.24
C PHE A 125 22.94 26.41 -24.77
N ARG A 126 21.76 26.25 -25.38
CA ARG A 126 21.56 26.48 -26.82
C ARG A 126 21.91 27.92 -27.19
N ALA A 127 21.38 28.90 -26.46
CA ALA A 127 21.64 30.31 -26.72
C ALA A 127 23.13 30.65 -26.58
N SER A 128 23.77 30.14 -25.52
CA SER A 128 25.21 30.32 -25.29
C SER A 128 26.07 29.70 -26.39
N SER A 129 25.70 28.50 -26.88
CA SER A 129 26.41 27.82 -27.96
C SER A 129 26.38 28.61 -29.27
N PHE A 130 25.21 29.14 -29.64
CA PHE A 130 25.10 29.99 -30.83
C PHE A 130 25.82 31.33 -30.66
N GLY A 131 25.74 31.95 -29.48
CA GLY A 131 26.47 33.18 -29.18
C GLY A 131 27.99 33.01 -29.28
N LEU A 132 28.52 31.89 -28.80
CA LEU A 132 29.94 31.53 -28.97
C LEU A 132 30.29 31.38 -30.45
N GLY A 133 29.45 30.69 -31.23
CA GLY A 133 29.64 30.52 -32.67
C GLY A 133 29.65 31.84 -33.44
N GLU A 134 28.77 32.77 -33.08
CA GLU A 134 28.71 34.10 -33.69
C GLU A 134 29.95 34.94 -33.34
N ALA A 135 30.40 34.91 -32.09
CA ALA A 135 31.63 35.59 -31.68
C ALA A 135 32.87 35.04 -32.42
N LEU A 136 32.96 33.71 -32.60
CA LEU A 136 34.02 33.08 -33.38
C LEU A 136 33.94 33.45 -34.87
N ALA A 137 32.74 33.44 -35.44
CA ALA A 137 32.53 33.83 -36.83
C ALA A 137 32.92 35.29 -37.09
N GLN A 138 32.63 36.18 -36.14
CA GLN A 138 33.05 37.59 -36.21
C GLN A 138 34.58 37.70 -36.17
N LEU A 139 35.23 37.03 -35.22
CA LEU A 139 36.70 37.04 -35.08
C LEU A 139 37.40 36.58 -36.37
N VAL A 140 36.88 35.52 -37.01
CA VAL A 140 37.39 35.03 -38.29
C VAL A 140 37.16 36.06 -39.40
N SER A 141 35.94 36.62 -39.47
CA SER A 141 35.58 37.61 -40.49
C SER A 141 36.44 38.87 -40.43
N ASP A 142 36.88 39.29 -39.24
CA ASP A 142 37.76 40.46 -39.06
C ASP A 142 39.16 40.25 -39.67
N HIS A 143 39.57 39.00 -39.91
CA HIS A 143 40.91 38.64 -40.39
C HIS A 143 40.90 37.96 -41.77
N THR A 144 39.74 37.83 -42.41
CA THR A 144 39.58 37.17 -43.72
C THR A 144 38.79 38.03 -44.70
N ASP A 145 38.84 37.70 -45.99
CA ASP A 145 37.96 38.30 -46.99
C ASP A 145 36.49 37.93 -46.74
N SER A 146 35.58 38.73 -47.32
CA SER A 146 34.14 38.62 -47.06
C SER A 146 33.53 37.28 -47.48
N GLU A 147 34.11 36.61 -48.48
CA GLU A 147 33.63 35.33 -48.98
C GLU A 147 34.06 34.18 -48.05
N THR A 148 35.33 34.16 -47.66
CA THR A 148 35.87 33.19 -46.70
C THR A 148 35.21 33.33 -45.32
N GLY A 149 35.02 34.56 -44.82
CA GLY A 149 34.37 34.81 -43.54
C GLY A 149 32.91 34.31 -43.50
N ARG A 150 32.15 34.52 -44.59
CA ARG A 150 30.79 33.99 -44.72
C ARG A 150 30.75 32.47 -44.74
N THR A 151 31.68 31.83 -45.45
CA THR A 151 31.78 30.37 -45.53
C THR A 151 32.11 29.78 -44.17
N ALA A 152 33.07 30.36 -43.45
CA ALA A 152 33.43 29.96 -42.09
C ALA A 152 32.27 30.10 -41.10
N ALA A 153 31.53 31.22 -41.15
CA ALA A 153 30.35 31.44 -40.31
C ALA A 153 29.26 30.38 -40.56
N GLY A 154 29.03 30.02 -41.84
CA GLY A 154 28.11 28.95 -42.22
C GLY A 154 28.52 27.58 -41.67
N LEU A 155 29.81 27.24 -41.77
CA LEU A 155 30.36 25.99 -41.23
C LEU A 155 30.23 25.92 -39.70
N ILE A 156 30.60 26.98 -38.98
CA ILE A 156 30.48 27.06 -37.51
C ILE A 156 29.04 26.85 -37.08
N ARG A 157 28.09 27.54 -37.73
CA ARG A 157 26.66 27.40 -37.44
C ARG A 157 26.13 25.99 -37.73
N SER A 158 26.54 25.40 -38.84
CA SER A 158 26.17 24.03 -39.21
C SER A 158 26.66 23.03 -38.16
N ARG A 159 27.94 23.14 -37.75
CA ARG A 159 28.55 22.28 -36.72
C ARG A 159 27.85 22.37 -35.37
N ILE A 160 27.55 23.58 -34.90
CA ILE A 160 26.80 23.78 -33.65
C ILE A 160 25.40 23.16 -33.76
N THR A 161 24.72 23.35 -34.89
CA THR A 161 23.38 22.79 -35.12
C THR A 161 23.40 21.26 -35.13
N GLN A 162 24.38 20.66 -35.79
CA GLN A 162 24.59 19.21 -35.83
C GLN A 162 24.84 18.66 -34.42
N ALA A 163 25.77 19.25 -33.66
CA ALA A 163 26.10 18.80 -32.30
C ALA A 163 24.88 18.88 -31.36
N LEU A 164 24.16 20.00 -31.37
CA LEU A 164 22.95 20.16 -30.56
C LEU A 164 21.83 19.19 -30.97
N SER A 165 21.72 18.87 -32.26
CA SER A 165 20.70 17.92 -32.76
C SER A 165 21.03 16.49 -32.36
N GLN A 166 22.30 16.09 -32.42
CA GLN A 166 22.74 14.77 -31.92
C GLN A 166 22.49 14.64 -30.41
N MET A 167 22.82 15.67 -29.62
CA MET A 167 22.52 15.68 -28.18
C MET A 167 21.02 15.56 -27.88
N ALA A 168 20.16 16.14 -28.72
CA ALA A 168 18.71 16.08 -28.54
C ALA A 168 18.08 14.73 -28.91
N VAL A 169 18.70 13.96 -29.84
CA VAL A 169 18.13 12.71 -30.36
C VAL A 169 18.73 11.47 -29.69
N SER A 170 20.07 11.41 -29.53
CA SER A 170 20.76 10.21 -29.03
C SER A 170 21.52 10.41 -27.72
N GLY A 171 21.82 11.66 -27.34
CA GLY A 171 22.63 11.97 -26.15
C GLY A 171 24.11 11.54 -26.23
N VAL A 172 24.57 11.05 -27.38
CA VAL A 172 25.95 10.60 -27.62
C VAL A 172 26.53 11.40 -28.79
N TRP A 173 27.66 12.06 -28.56
CA TRP A 173 28.40 12.78 -29.60
C TRP A 173 29.27 11.80 -30.39
N ALA A 174 29.13 11.80 -31.73
CA ALA A 174 30.02 11.11 -32.65
C ALA A 174 30.65 12.15 -33.59
N PRO A 175 31.99 12.25 -33.66
CA PRO A 175 32.63 13.08 -34.67
C PRO A 175 32.30 12.54 -36.06
N ASP A 176 32.19 13.42 -37.05
CA ASP A 176 32.15 12.99 -38.46
C ASP A 176 33.46 12.24 -38.74
N GLU A 177 33.37 10.96 -39.11
CA GLU A 177 34.47 10.28 -39.78
C GLU A 177 34.79 11.07 -41.05
N GLU A 178 36.08 11.38 -41.22
CA GLU A 178 36.61 12.05 -42.40
C GLU A 178 36.06 11.38 -43.66
N ALA A 179 35.60 12.21 -44.58
CA ALA A 179 35.27 11.82 -45.93
C ALA A 179 36.53 11.30 -46.64
N ASP A 180 36.81 10.00 -46.49
CA ASP A 180 37.67 9.24 -47.37
C ASP A 180 36.82 8.22 -48.13
N ALA A 181 36.29 8.66 -49.28
CA ALA A 181 36.01 7.86 -50.48
C ALA A 181 35.77 8.78 -51.69
#